data_AF-A0A0B1S3W5-F1
#
_entry.id   AF-A0A0B1S3W5-F1
#
_cell.length_a   1.000
_cell.length_b   1.000
_cell.length_c   1.000
_cell.angle_alpha   90.00
_cell.angle_beta   90.00
_cell.angle_gamma   90.00
#
_symmetry.space_group_name_H-M   'P 1'
#
loop_
_entity.id
_entity.type
_entity.pdbx_description
1 polymer ?
#
loop_
_entity_poly.entity_id
_entity_poly.type
_entity_poly.pdbx_seq_one_letter_code
_entity_poly.pdbx_strand_id
1 'polypeptide(L)'
;MLVLVPNICEIPAETPDWSIHGLWPNYQNGSYPQFCDGVPRKFDGKLIESIETQLTKLWPNLYPSKTAHSFWKHEWEKHGTCAQSLHNLSSEFLYFYKTMEMDNQFSVGAALRRAQIIPRNEPYALSDIQEALRAELSFGKNVQINCLRDKKTRQTLLGDVRICLDKLFRPMDCPRAKSSQPLTYIIGHPPPLPSFNECPASVVYLPDTSSRVIRVAGLEHREITFWINPLITMYSTFFSVQEPRQEFLWG
;
A
#
# COMPACT_ATOMS: atom_id res chain seq x y z
N MET A 1 7.40 29.74 13.10
CA MET A 1 6.27 29.58 12.18
C MET A 1 6.58 28.39 11.28
N LEU A 2 6.12 27.20 11.66
CA LEU A 2 6.34 25.97 10.88
C LEU A 2 5.31 25.95 9.76
N VAL A 3 5.75 26.13 8.52
CA VAL A 3 4.90 25.94 7.35
C VAL A 3 4.79 24.44 7.12
N LEU A 4 3.67 23.85 7.55
CA LEU A 4 3.25 22.53 7.07
C LEU A 4 2.92 22.71 5.59
N VAL A 5 3.79 22.24 4.70
CA VAL A 5 3.50 22.24 3.27
C VAL A 5 2.53 21.08 3.00
N PRO A 6 1.27 21.34 2.60
CA PRO A 6 0.37 20.26 2.23
C PRO A 6 0.96 19.52 1.02
N ASN A 7 0.89 18.18 1.05
CA ASN A 7 1.29 17.26 -0.04
C ASN A 7 2.79 16.89 -0.15
N ILE A 8 3.53 16.90 0.95
CA ILE A 8 4.85 16.24 1.03
C ILE A 8 4.65 14.82 1.57
N CYS A 9 5.43 13.86 1.05
CA CYS A 9 5.58 12.54 1.67
C CYS A 9 6.84 12.53 2.53
N GLU A 10 6.76 11.99 3.72
CA GLU A 10 7.90 11.81 4.61
C GLU A 10 8.01 10.33 4.95
N ILE A 11 9.23 9.79 4.82
CA ILE A 11 9.51 8.45 5.34
C ILE A 11 10.01 8.63 6.77
N PRO A 12 9.30 8.10 7.79
CA PRO A 12 9.77 8.14 9.16
C PRO A 12 11.13 7.47 9.30
N ALA A 13 11.97 7.97 10.19
CA ALA A 13 13.23 7.30 10.53
C ALA A 13 12.98 5.83 10.93
N GLU A 14 13.94 4.97 10.58
CA GLU A 14 13.88 3.51 10.82
C GLU A 14 12.85 2.74 9.99
N THR A 15 12.09 3.40 9.10
CA THR A 15 11.27 2.70 8.09
C THR A 15 12.22 1.96 7.13
N PRO A 16 11.97 0.67 6.82
CA PRO A 16 12.74 -0.03 5.79
C PRO A 16 12.55 0.61 4.40
N ASP A 17 13.38 0.22 3.43
CA ASP A 17 13.29 0.70 2.03
C ASP A 17 11.89 0.47 1.41
N TRP A 18 11.14 -0.48 1.95
CA TRP A 18 9.76 -0.82 1.60
C TRP A 18 8.90 -0.85 2.86
N SER A 19 7.69 -0.31 2.77
CA SER A 19 6.70 -0.34 3.83
C SER A 19 5.39 -0.96 3.35
N ILE A 20 4.60 -1.45 4.30
CA ILE A 20 3.30 -2.02 4.05
C ILE A 20 2.33 -0.90 3.67
N HIS A 21 1.60 -1.11 2.57
CA HIS A 21 0.41 -0.32 2.26
C HIS A 21 -0.84 -1.00 2.85
N GLY A 22 -1.04 -2.28 2.54
CA GLY A 22 -2.09 -3.08 3.16
C GLY A 22 -2.28 -4.48 2.58
N LEU A 23 -3.23 -5.21 3.17
CA LEU A 23 -3.64 -6.55 2.76
C LEU A 23 -5.11 -6.50 2.32
N TRP A 24 -5.36 -6.65 1.02
CA TRP A 24 -6.67 -6.38 0.45
C TRP A 24 -7.33 -7.65 -0.06
N PRO A 25 -8.46 -8.09 0.53
CA PRO A 25 -9.29 -9.12 -0.05
C PRO A 25 -9.79 -8.68 -1.43
N ASN A 26 -9.57 -9.50 -2.45
CA ASN A 26 -10.05 -9.27 -3.81
C ASN A 26 -10.86 -10.48 -4.29
N TYR A 27 -11.78 -10.23 -5.21
CA TYR A 27 -12.46 -11.27 -5.98
C TYR A 27 -11.61 -11.69 -7.19
N GLN A 28 -11.82 -12.90 -7.69
CA GLN A 28 -11.09 -13.42 -8.85
C GLN A 28 -11.29 -12.59 -10.12
N ASN A 29 -12.43 -11.90 -10.24
CA ASN A 29 -12.74 -11.03 -11.37
C ASN A 29 -12.00 -9.67 -11.33
N GLY A 30 -11.19 -9.42 -10.30
CA GLY A 30 -10.42 -8.18 -10.11
C GLY A 30 -11.17 -7.06 -9.39
N SER A 31 -12.46 -7.20 -9.09
CA SER A 31 -13.14 -6.30 -8.15
C SER A 31 -12.81 -6.68 -6.71
N TYR A 32 -13.16 -5.82 -5.75
CA TYR A 32 -12.87 -6.05 -4.33
C TYR A 32 -14.03 -5.59 -3.44
N PRO A 33 -14.31 -6.30 -2.33
CA PRO A 33 -15.20 -5.82 -1.29
C PRO A 33 -14.56 -4.66 -0.51
N GLN A 34 -15.38 -3.76 0.02
CA GLN A 34 -14.92 -2.68 0.88
C GLN A 34 -15.97 -2.32 1.93
N PHE A 35 -15.52 -1.85 3.10
CA PHE A 35 -16.37 -1.37 4.20
C PHE A 35 -17.43 -2.39 4.67
N CYS A 36 -17.04 -3.67 4.72
CA CYS A 36 -17.92 -4.78 5.07
C CYS A 36 -18.49 -4.67 6.50
N ASP A 37 -19.62 -5.35 6.75
CA ASP A 37 -20.27 -5.39 8.07
C ASP A 37 -19.58 -6.38 9.03
N GLY A 38 -18.25 -6.26 9.13
CA GLY A 38 -17.42 -7.03 10.04
C GLY A 38 -17.61 -6.65 11.52
N VAL A 39 -17.15 -7.51 12.43
CA VAL A 39 -17.22 -7.28 13.88
C VAL A 39 -15.82 -7.44 14.50
N PRO A 40 -15.21 -6.37 15.06
CA PRO A 40 -15.69 -4.99 15.10
C PRO A 40 -15.58 -4.31 13.73
N ARG A 41 -16.57 -3.49 13.36
CA ARG A 41 -16.51 -2.68 12.13
C ARG A 41 -15.63 -1.45 12.28
N LYS A 42 -15.63 -0.87 13.48
CA LYS A 42 -14.89 0.35 13.80
C LYS A 42 -13.53 0.00 14.34
N PHE A 43 -12.54 0.76 13.88
CA PHE A 43 -11.18 0.65 14.37
C PHE A 43 -11.09 1.04 15.84
N ASP A 44 -10.42 0.23 16.65
CA ASP A 44 -10.08 0.54 18.04
C ASP A 44 -8.60 0.27 18.29
N GLY A 45 -7.80 1.35 18.27
CA GLY A 45 -6.35 1.28 18.44
C GLY A 45 -5.88 0.54 19.70
N LYS A 46 -6.73 0.39 20.73
CA LYS A 46 -6.40 -0.42 21.91
C LYS A 46 -6.22 -1.90 21.59
N LEU A 47 -6.88 -2.40 20.55
CA LEU A 47 -6.79 -3.80 20.14
C LEU A 47 -5.44 -4.14 19.48
N ILE A 48 -4.67 -3.12 19.08
CA ILE A 48 -3.37 -3.28 18.43
C ILE A 48 -2.22 -2.65 19.23
N GLU A 49 -2.48 -2.16 20.44
CA GLU A 49 -1.48 -1.46 21.29
C GLU A 49 -0.21 -2.30 21.48
N SER A 50 -0.36 -3.62 21.62
CA SER A 50 0.77 -4.56 21.80
C SER A 50 1.71 -4.67 20.60
N ILE A 51 1.27 -4.26 19.41
CA ILE A 51 2.04 -4.31 18.15
C ILE A 51 2.25 -2.94 17.51
N GLU A 52 1.79 -1.87 18.16
CA GLU A 52 1.81 -0.51 17.62
C GLU A 52 3.23 -0.02 17.27
N THR A 53 4.22 -0.37 18.08
CA THR A 53 5.63 -0.02 17.81
C THR A 53 6.14 -0.66 16.52
N GLN A 54 5.74 -1.91 16.23
CA GLN A 54 6.13 -2.59 14.99
C GLN A 54 5.38 -2.00 13.79
N LEU A 55 4.08 -1.74 13.95
CA LEU A 55 3.26 -1.11 12.91
C LEU A 55 3.77 0.28 12.54
N THR A 56 4.23 1.06 13.51
CA THR A 56 4.79 2.40 13.23
C THR A 56 6.02 2.34 12.32
N LYS A 57 6.82 1.26 12.40
CA LYS A 57 8.02 1.07 11.57
C LYS A 57 7.70 0.44 10.22
N LEU A 58 6.86 -0.57 10.19
CA LEU A 58 6.58 -1.37 8.99
C LEU A 58 5.43 -0.81 8.15
N TRP A 59 4.48 -0.13 8.80
CA TRP A 59 3.25 0.36 8.21
C TRP A 59 3.00 1.84 8.58
N PRO A 60 3.98 2.75 8.38
CA PRO A 60 3.81 4.15 8.69
C PRO A 60 2.77 4.82 7.78
N ASN A 61 2.27 5.97 8.21
CA ASN A 61 1.61 6.89 7.29
C ASN A 61 2.67 7.83 6.70
N LEU A 62 2.85 7.75 5.38
CA LEU A 62 3.83 8.59 4.67
C LEU A 62 3.36 10.05 4.49
N TYR A 63 2.11 10.38 4.86
CA TYR A 63 1.61 11.74 4.88
C TYR A 63 1.81 12.36 6.27
N PRO A 64 2.75 13.31 6.46
CA PRO A 64 3.07 13.87 7.78
C PRO A 64 1.90 14.64 8.41
N SER A 65 0.93 15.06 7.60
CA SER A 65 -0.30 15.71 8.06
C SER A 65 -1.35 14.74 8.62
N LYS A 66 -1.10 13.42 8.61
CA LYS A 66 -2.02 12.36 9.02
C LYS A 66 -1.32 11.39 9.97
N THR A 67 -2.04 10.89 10.96
CA THR A 67 -1.48 9.97 11.95
C THR A 67 -1.40 8.55 11.39
N ALA A 68 -0.50 7.72 11.93
CA ALA A 68 -0.43 6.29 11.62
C ALA A 68 -1.77 5.59 11.93
N HIS A 69 -2.35 5.86 13.11
CA HIS A 69 -3.69 5.38 13.49
C HIS A 69 -4.78 5.75 12.47
N SER A 70 -4.72 6.93 11.84
CA SER A 70 -5.71 7.29 10.81
C SER A 70 -5.58 6.43 9.54
N PHE A 71 -4.37 5.99 9.22
CA PHE A 71 -4.12 5.08 8.10
C PHE A 71 -4.52 3.65 8.44
N TRP A 72 -4.12 3.14 9.62
CA TRP A 72 -4.55 1.82 10.09
C TRP A 72 -6.07 1.73 10.20
N LYS A 73 -6.72 2.78 10.69
CA LYS A 73 -8.19 2.89 10.65
C LYS A 73 -8.75 2.75 9.23
N HIS A 74 -8.15 3.41 8.24
CA HIS A 74 -8.59 3.29 6.85
C HIS A 74 -8.47 1.84 6.37
N GLU A 75 -7.31 1.23 6.57
CA GLU A 75 -7.02 -0.13 6.13
C GLU A 75 -7.91 -1.16 6.81
N TRP A 76 -8.13 -1.04 8.12
CA TRP A 76 -9.06 -1.91 8.85
C TRP A 76 -10.50 -1.72 8.39
N GLU A 77 -11.06 -0.50 8.50
CA GLU A 77 -12.48 -0.28 8.25
C GLU A 77 -12.84 -0.58 6.79
N LYS A 78 -11.94 -0.29 5.83
CA LYS A 78 -12.18 -0.51 4.40
C LYS A 78 -11.86 -1.93 3.95
N HIS A 79 -10.76 -2.52 4.38
CA HIS A 79 -10.26 -3.79 3.85
C HIS A 79 -10.27 -4.92 4.88
N GLY A 80 -9.78 -4.68 6.10
CA GLY A 80 -9.72 -5.68 7.17
C GLY A 80 -11.08 -6.26 7.57
N THR A 81 -12.12 -5.42 7.63
CA THR A 81 -13.51 -5.87 7.91
C THR A 81 -14.03 -6.89 6.90
N CYS A 82 -13.47 -6.94 5.69
CA CYS A 82 -13.84 -7.88 4.64
C CYS A 82 -13.04 -9.20 4.69
N ALA A 83 -11.99 -9.27 5.50
CA ALA A 83 -11.11 -10.43 5.60
C ALA A 83 -11.54 -11.45 6.66
N GLN A 84 -12.51 -11.09 7.52
CA GLN A 84 -12.77 -11.80 8.78
C GLN A 84 -13.31 -13.23 8.64
N SER A 85 -13.73 -13.64 7.43
CA SER A 85 -14.08 -15.04 7.16
C SER A 85 -12.88 -16.00 7.26
N LEU A 86 -11.65 -15.47 7.17
CA LEU A 86 -10.43 -16.23 7.43
C LEU A 86 -10.07 -16.12 8.91
N HIS A 87 -9.93 -17.28 9.57
CA HIS A 87 -9.65 -17.35 11.01
C HIS A 87 -8.45 -16.50 11.44
N ASN A 88 -7.38 -16.48 10.64
CA ASN A 88 -6.16 -15.74 10.93
C ASN A 88 -6.21 -14.25 10.56
N LEU A 89 -7.35 -13.75 10.07
CA LEU A 89 -7.66 -12.33 9.83
C LEU A 89 -8.97 -11.93 10.52
N SER A 90 -9.46 -12.75 11.45
CA SER A 90 -10.81 -12.63 12.01
C SER A 90 -11.00 -11.46 12.99
N SER A 91 -9.91 -10.85 13.46
CA SER A 91 -9.92 -9.69 14.36
C SER A 91 -8.97 -8.59 13.87
N GLU A 92 -9.13 -7.38 14.42
CA GLU A 92 -8.26 -6.24 14.10
C GLU A 92 -6.78 -6.60 14.34
N PHE A 93 -6.46 -7.12 15.53
CA PHE A 93 -5.13 -7.60 15.86
C PHE A 93 -4.60 -8.62 14.85
N LEU A 94 -5.39 -9.66 14.54
CA LEU A 94 -4.96 -10.74 13.65
C LEU A 94 -4.73 -10.24 12.22
N TYR A 95 -5.54 -9.30 11.74
CA TYR A 95 -5.36 -8.68 10.42
C TYR A 95 -4.01 -7.95 10.30
N PHE A 96 -3.71 -7.07 11.27
CA PHE A 96 -2.45 -6.33 11.27
C PHE A 96 -1.24 -7.25 11.49
N TYR A 97 -1.34 -8.16 12.46
CA TYR A 97 -0.26 -9.10 12.77
C TYR A 97 0.06 -10.01 11.57
N LYS A 98 -0.95 -10.63 10.97
CA LYS A 98 -0.75 -11.49 9.80
C LYS A 98 -0.19 -10.70 8.61
N THR A 99 -0.61 -9.46 8.41
CA THR A 99 -0.06 -8.63 7.33
C THR A 99 1.44 -8.35 7.54
N MET A 100 1.87 -8.05 8.77
CA MET A 100 3.29 -7.91 9.10
C MET A 100 4.07 -9.23 8.90
N GLU A 101 3.49 -10.38 9.26
CA GLU A 101 4.12 -11.67 8.98
C GLU A 101 4.33 -11.89 7.48
N MET A 102 3.35 -11.50 6.65
CA MET A 102 3.45 -11.62 5.19
C MET A 102 4.48 -10.67 4.60
N ASP A 103 4.57 -9.44 5.08
CA ASP A 103 5.62 -8.50 4.66
C ASP A 103 7.03 -9.02 4.98
N ASN A 104 7.21 -9.57 6.18
CA ASN A 104 8.47 -10.17 6.58
C ASN A 104 8.83 -11.42 5.74
N GLN A 105 7.83 -12.28 5.45
CA GLN A 105 8.03 -13.47 4.62
C GLN A 105 8.30 -13.12 3.15
N PHE A 106 7.59 -12.13 2.61
CA PHE A 106 7.64 -11.69 1.23
C PHE A 106 8.23 -10.26 1.15
N SER A 107 9.42 -10.09 1.72
CA SER A 107 10.10 -8.79 1.72
C SER A 107 10.59 -8.42 0.32
N VAL A 108 9.95 -7.41 -0.28
CA VAL A 108 10.30 -6.87 -1.62
C VAL A 108 11.76 -6.43 -1.67
N GLY A 109 12.20 -5.65 -0.67
CA GLY A 109 13.59 -5.19 -0.60
C GLY A 109 14.60 -6.33 -0.50
N ALA A 110 14.29 -7.37 0.28
CA ALA A 110 15.17 -8.55 0.37
C ALA A 110 15.22 -9.34 -0.95
N ALA A 111 14.08 -9.49 -1.64
CA ALA A 111 14.00 -10.16 -2.93
C ALA A 111 14.81 -9.42 -4.01
N LEU A 112 14.63 -8.11 -4.14
CA LEU A 112 15.40 -7.29 -5.08
C LEU A 112 16.90 -7.37 -4.78
N ARG A 113 17.29 -7.31 -3.50
CA ARG A 113 18.69 -7.42 -3.08
C ARG A 113 19.32 -8.77 -3.43
N ARG A 114 18.59 -9.88 -3.27
CA ARG A 114 19.06 -11.22 -3.69
C ARG A 114 19.32 -11.29 -5.19
N ALA A 115 18.49 -10.62 -5.99
CA ALA A 115 18.66 -10.45 -7.43
C ALA A 115 19.68 -9.35 -7.81
N GLN A 116 20.43 -8.79 -6.86
CA GLN A 116 21.38 -7.70 -7.08
C GLN A 116 20.78 -6.41 -7.65
N ILE A 117 19.46 -6.22 -7.50
CA ILE A 117 18.75 -4.97 -7.81
C ILE A 117 18.75 -4.13 -6.53
N ILE A 118 19.67 -3.17 -6.47
CA ILE A 118 19.84 -2.25 -5.35
C ILE A 118 19.43 -0.82 -5.74
N PRO A 119 19.09 0.03 -4.77
CA PRO A 119 18.74 1.41 -5.10
C PRO A 119 19.90 2.19 -5.74
N ARG A 120 19.64 2.90 -6.84
CA ARG A 120 20.61 3.73 -7.58
C ARG A 120 19.90 4.77 -8.47
N ASN A 121 20.66 5.71 -9.02
CA ASN A 121 20.11 6.76 -9.90
C ASN A 121 19.88 6.28 -11.34
N GLU A 122 20.65 5.28 -11.78
CA GLU A 122 20.54 4.70 -13.11
C GLU A 122 19.34 3.76 -13.21
N PRO A 123 18.54 3.87 -14.27
CA PRO A 123 17.34 3.05 -14.38
C PRO A 123 17.67 1.55 -14.55
N TYR A 124 16.71 0.72 -14.17
CA TYR A 124 16.64 -0.70 -14.50
C TYR A 124 15.65 -0.90 -15.65
N ALA A 125 15.83 -1.97 -16.43
CA ALA A 125 14.75 -2.44 -17.28
C ALA A 125 13.63 -3.00 -16.39
N LEU A 126 12.38 -2.66 -16.68
CA LEU A 126 11.23 -3.16 -15.91
C LEU A 126 11.15 -4.69 -15.96
N SER A 127 11.54 -5.30 -17.10
CA SER A 127 11.61 -6.75 -17.26
C SER A 127 12.53 -7.42 -16.24
N ASP A 128 13.67 -6.80 -15.92
CA ASP A 128 14.65 -7.36 -14.98
C ASP A 128 14.09 -7.33 -13.56
N ILE A 129 13.43 -6.24 -13.17
CA ILE A 129 12.72 -6.14 -11.88
C ILE A 129 11.59 -7.15 -11.81
N GLN A 130 10.82 -7.29 -12.88
CA GLN A 130 9.69 -8.22 -12.93
C GLN A 130 10.13 -9.67 -12.80
N GLU A 131 11.21 -10.07 -13.48
CA GLU A 131 11.78 -11.41 -13.34
C GLU A 131 12.40 -11.63 -11.96
N ALA A 132 13.12 -10.65 -11.43
CA ALA A 132 13.67 -10.72 -10.08
C ALA A 132 12.59 -10.95 -9.02
N LEU A 133 11.50 -10.17 -9.06
CA LEU A 133 10.38 -10.35 -8.13
C LEU A 133 9.67 -11.69 -8.37
N ARG A 134 9.47 -12.08 -9.62
CA ARG A 134 8.89 -13.38 -9.95
C ARG A 134 9.72 -14.53 -9.35
N ALA A 135 11.03 -14.50 -9.47
CA ALA A 135 11.91 -15.56 -8.98
C ALA A 135 12.06 -15.51 -7.44
N GLU A 136 12.40 -14.35 -6.89
CA GLU A 136 12.87 -14.20 -5.51
C GLU A 136 11.77 -13.86 -4.50
N LEU A 137 10.66 -13.26 -4.93
CA LEU A 137 9.56 -12.84 -4.05
C LEU A 137 8.41 -13.85 -4.07
N SER A 138 8.01 -14.32 -5.25
CA SER A 138 6.74 -15.03 -5.44
C SER A 138 6.91 -16.48 -5.93
N PHE A 139 8.14 -16.99 -6.02
CA PHE A 139 8.46 -18.36 -6.42
C PHE A 139 7.84 -18.79 -7.76
N GLY A 140 7.94 -17.91 -8.76
CA GLY A 140 7.51 -18.13 -10.13
C GLY A 140 6.14 -17.54 -10.48
N LYS A 141 5.49 -16.81 -9.57
CA LYS A 141 4.16 -16.20 -9.79
C LYS A 141 4.26 -14.75 -10.25
N ASN A 142 3.31 -14.32 -11.08
CA ASN A 142 3.29 -12.94 -11.54
C ASN A 142 2.90 -11.97 -10.41
N VAL A 143 3.66 -10.89 -10.29
CA VAL A 143 3.41 -9.75 -9.38
C VAL A 143 2.95 -8.53 -10.18
N GLN A 144 2.30 -7.58 -9.52
CA GLN A 144 2.01 -6.27 -10.12
C GLN A 144 3.06 -5.26 -9.66
N ILE A 145 3.49 -4.40 -10.58
CA ILE A 145 4.44 -3.33 -10.30
C ILE A 145 3.82 -2.03 -10.78
N ASN A 146 3.74 -1.05 -9.90
CA ASN A 146 3.27 0.28 -10.24
C ASN A 146 4.32 1.31 -9.90
N CYS A 147 4.31 2.40 -10.67
CA CYS A 147 5.34 3.41 -10.64
C CYS A 147 4.78 4.77 -10.28
N LEU A 148 5.65 5.58 -9.67
CA LEU A 148 5.39 6.98 -9.36
C LEU A 148 6.13 7.85 -10.34
N ARG A 149 5.45 8.89 -10.84
CA ARG A 149 6.13 9.92 -11.62
C ARG A 149 6.51 11.06 -10.71
N ASP A 150 7.81 11.26 -10.51
CA ASP A 150 8.29 12.43 -9.81
C ASP A 150 7.92 13.69 -10.62
N LYS A 151 7.30 14.67 -9.97
CA LYS A 151 6.82 15.85 -10.70
C LYS A 151 7.93 16.84 -11.03
N LYS A 152 9.01 16.86 -10.26
CA LYS A 152 10.10 17.81 -10.36
C LYS A 152 11.15 17.37 -11.37
N THR A 153 11.67 16.15 -11.22
CA THR A 153 12.68 15.54 -12.09
C THR A 153 12.05 14.87 -13.31
N ARG A 154 10.74 14.64 -13.30
CA ARG A 154 9.99 13.90 -14.34
C ARG A 154 10.40 12.44 -14.49
N GLN A 155 11.27 11.95 -13.60
CA GLN A 155 11.69 10.55 -13.54
C GLN A 155 10.51 9.66 -13.14
N THR A 156 10.55 8.42 -13.63
CA THR A 156 9.59 7.40 -13.22
C THR A 156 10.28 6.47 -12.24
N LEU A 157 9.73 6.41 -11.04
CA LEU A 157 10.29 5.70 -9.91
C LEU A 157 9.49 4.42 -9.66
N LEU A 158 10.20 3.35 -9.36
CA LEU A 158 9.60 2.15 -8.78
C LEU A 158 8.96 2.53 -7.44
N GLY A 159 7.65 2.27 -7.28
CA GLY A 159 6.90 2.82 -6.15
C GLY A 159 6.02 1.83 -5.40
N ASP A 160 5.43 0.85 -6.09
CA ASP A 160 4.50 -0.10 -5.48
C ASP A 160 4.67 -1.48 -6.12
N VAL A 161 4.76 -2.51 -5.29
CA VAL A 161 4.84 -3.91 -5.70
C VAL A 161 3.73 -4.65 -4.97
N ARG A 162 2.91 -5.39 -5.73
CA ARG A 162 1.81 -6.20 -5.18
C ARG A 162 2.03 -7.66 -5.49
N ILE A 163 2.17 -8.45 -4.43
CA ILE A 163 2.09 -9.90 -4.49
C ILE A 163 0.65 -10.33 -4.20
N CYS A 164 0.15 -11.34 -4.90
CA CYS A 164 -1.16 -11.93 -4.64
C CYS A 164 -0.98 -13.26 -3.91
N LEU A 165 -1.79 -13.45 -2.88
CA LEU A 165 -1.76 -14.63 -2.02
C LEU A 165 -3.12 -15.32 -2.04
N ASP A 166 -3.11 -16.66 -1.99
CA ASP A 166 -4.33 -17.42 -1.78
C ASP A 166 -4.79 -17.35 -0.31
N LYS A 167 -5.94 -17.96 0.02
CA LYS A 167 -6.49 -18.00 1.39
C LYS A 167 -5.61 -18.77 2.39
N LEU A 168 -4.60 -19.50 1.90
CA LEU A 168 -3.58 -20.18 2.69
C LEU A 168 -2.27 -19.39 2.73
N PHE A 169 -2.27 -18.14 2.25
CA PHE A 169 -1.13 -17.22 2.26
C PHE A 169 0.03 -17.70 1.40
N ARG A 170 -0.26 -18.47 0.35
CA ARG A 170 0.72 -18.93 -0.63
C ARG A 170 0.69 -18.03 -1.86
N PRO A 171 1.85 -17.73 -2.48
CA PRO A 171 1.88 -16.95 -3.70
C PRO A 171 1.02 -17.55 -4.82
N MET A 172 0.24 -16.68 -5.45
CA MET A 172 -0.55 -16.99 -6.63
C MET A 172 -0.36 -15.90 -7.68
N ASP A 173 -0.67 -16.22 -8.93
CA ASP A 173 -0.63 -15.23 -10.00
C ASP A 173 -1.62 -14.11 -9.72
N CYS A 174 -1.14 -12.87 -9.70
CA CYS A 174 -2.04 -11.74 -9.66
C CYS A 174 -2.92 -11.71 -10.92
N PRO A 175 -4.23 -11.45 -10.78
CA PRO A 175 -5.11 -11.27 -11.94
C PRO A 175 -4.51 -10.21 -12.87
N ARG A 176 -4.46 -10.51 -14.17
CA ARG A 176 -4.12 -9.50 -15.17
C ARG A 176 -5.17 -8.41 -15.07
N ALA A 177 -4.74 -7.17 -14.86
CA ALA A 177 -5.65 -6.03 -14.87
C ALA A 177 -6.35 -5.99 -16.23
N LYS A 178 -7.58 -6.50 -16.31
CA LYS A 178 -8.49 -6.02 -17.35
C LYS A 178 -8.75 -4.57 -17.00
N SER A 179 -8.63 -3.68 -17.98
CA SER A 179 -8.61 -2.22 -17.89
C SER A 179 -9.86 -1.55 -17.26
N SER A 180 -10.64 -2.27 -16.49
CA SER A 180 -11.69 -1.72 -15.66
C SER A 180 -11.14 -1.55 -14.25
N GLN A 181 -10.49 -0.41 -14.00
CA GLN A 181 -10.60 0.17 -12.67
C GLN A 181 -12.10 0.17 -12.33
N PRO A 182 -12.52 -0.33 -11.15
CA PRO A 182 -13.93 -0.42 -10.83
C PRO A 182 -14.60 0.95 -11.03
N LEU A 183 -15.82 0.92 -11.56
CA LEU A 183 -16.74 2.06 -11.78
C LEU A 183 -16.92 2.98 -10.55
N THR A 184 -16.35 2.63 -9.40
CA THR A 184 -16.28 3.43 -8.17
C THR A 184 -15.52 4.74 -8.33
N TYR A 185 -14.65 4.90 -9.33
CA TYR A 185 -14.00 6.18 -9.62
C TYR A 185 -14.93 7.24 -10.23
N ILE A 186 -16.16 6.85 -10.61
CA ILE A 186 -17.17 7.79 -11.13
C ILE A 186 -17.83 8.60 -9.99
N ILE A 187 -17.70 8.19 -8.73
CA ILE A 187 -18.39 8.81 -7.57
C ILE A 187 -17.49 9.86 -6.86
N GLY A 188 -16.60 10.55 -7.58
CA GLY A 188 -15.96 11.78 -7.08
C GLY A 188 -14.97 11.63 -5.91
N HIS A 189 -14.57 10.41 -5.53
CA HIS A 189 -13.50 10.23 -4.57
C HIS A 189 -12.13 10.38 -5.27
N PRO A 190 -11.25 11.30 -4.82
CA PRO A 190 -9.90 11.39 -5.35
C PRO A 190 -9.19 10.03 -5.13
N PRO A 191 -8.36 9.58 -6.08
CA PRO A 191 -7.61 8.34 -5.91
C PRO A 191 -6.81 8.38 -4.61
N PRO A 192 -6.70 7.24 -3.89
CA PRO A 192 -5.79 7.17 -2.75
C PRO A 192 -4.42 7.60 -3.26
N LEU A 193 -3.86 8.60 -2.60
CA LEU A 193 -2.55 9.10 -2.91
C LEU A 193 -1.51 8.14 -2.27
N PRO A 194 -0.37 7.92 -2.93
CA PRO A 194 0.03 8.50 -4.21
C PRO A 194 -0.61 7.76 -5.41
N SER A 195 -0.92 8.50 -6.47
CA SER A 195 -1.50 7.93 -7.69
C SER A 195 -0.43 7.16 -8.47
N PHE A 196 -0.32 5.87 -8.21
CA PHE A 196 0.52 4.96 -8.98
C PHE A 196 -0.01 4.78 -10.40
N ASN A 197 0.91 4.61 -11.35
CA ASN A 197 0.60 4.38 -12.76
C ASN A 197 1.30 3.11 -13.23
N GLU A 198 0.91 2.63 -14.41
CA GLU A 198 1.65 1.59 -15.10
C GLU A 198 3.11 2.02 -15.32
N CYS A 199 4.03 1.10 -15.06
CA CYS A 199 5.45 1.35 -15.22
C CYS A 199 5.86 1.36 -16.70
N PRO A 200 6.69 2.32 -17.15
CA PRO A 200 7.33 2.24 -18.45
C PRO A 200 8.40 1.13 -18.47
N ALA A 201 8.95 0.84 -19.65
CA ALA A 201 9.98 -0.20 -19.82
C ALA A 201 11.28 0.03 -19.03
N SER A 202 11.50 1.25 -18.51
CA SER A 202 12.70 1.64 -17.79
C SER A 202 12.32 2.50 -16.58
N VAL A 203 12.76 2.11 -15.39
CA VAL A 203 12.34 2.71 -14.11
C VAL A 203 13.53 2.91 -13.18
N VAL A 204 13.49 3.96 -12.36
CA VAL A 204 14.53 4.24 -11.37
C VAL A 204 14.10 3.68 -10.01
N TYR A 205 14.97 2.93 -9.35
CA TYR A 205 14.78 2.50 -7.97
C TYR A 205 15.68 3.35 -7.07
N LEU A 206 15.14 4.41 -6.46
CA LEU A 206 15.95 5.37 -5.72
C LEU A 206 16.25 4.91 -4.28
N PRO A 207 17.46 5.22 -3.76
CA PRO A 207 17.78 4.99 -2.37
C PRO A 207 16.99 5.95 -1.47
N ASP A 208 16.65 5.48 -0.28
CA ASP A 208 16.10 6.30 0.82
C ASP A 208 17.01 7.50 1.19
N THR A 209 18.32 7.42 0.89
CA THR A 209 19.30 8.48 1.15
C THR A 209 19.34 9.61 0.10
N SER A 210 18.57 9.53 -0.99
CA SER A 210 18.43 10.63 -1.95
C SER A 210 17.52 11.77 -1.44
N SER A 211 16.82 11.50 -0.35
CA SER A 211 15.92 12.36 0.40
C SER A 211 16.69 13.39 1.25
N ARG A 212 16.27 14.66 1.26
CA ARG A 212 16.88 15.65 2.17
C ARG A 212 16.57 15.27 3.62
N VAL A 213 17.58 15.29 4.50
CA VAL A 213 17.39 15.10 5.94
C VAL A 213 16.92 16.42 6.56
N ILE A 214 15.72 16.44 7.13
CA ILE A 214 15.18 17.55 7.92
C ILE A 214 15.22 17.15 9.39
N ARG A 215 15.70 18.04 10.26
CA ARG A 215 15.67 17.85 11.72
C ARG A 215 14.51 18.65 12.31
N VAL A 216 13.50 17.98 12.86
CA VAL A 216 12.38 18.61 13.57
C VAL A 216 12.29 18.03 14.97
N ALA A 217 12.28 18.89 15.99
CA ALA A 217 12.17 18.52 17.41
C ALA A 217 13.19 17.45 17.89
N GLY A 218 14.40 17.43 17.32
CA GLY A 218 15.46 16.48 17.68
C GLY A 218 15.35 15.11 17.00
N LEU A 219 14.33 14.88 16.17
CA LEU A 219 14.16 13.68 15.35
C LEU A 219 14.59 13.97 13.90
N GLU A 220 15.35 13.05 13.31
CA GLU A 220 15.73 13.09 11.89
C GLU A 220 14.57 12.59 11.04
N HIS A 221 14.12 13.39 10.07
CA HIS A 221 13.08 13.06 9.12
C HIS A 221 13.70 13.06 7.71
N ARG A 222 13.33 12.11 6.85
CA ARG A 222 13.80 12.03 5.47
C ARG A 222 12.68 12.50 4.53
N GLU A 223 12.90 13.64 3.88
CA GLU A 223 11.92 14.25 2.99
C GLU A 223 11.99 13.60 1.60
N ILE A 224 10.90 12.95 1.18
CA ILE A 224 10.71 12.55 -0.22
C ILE A 224 9.67 13.49 -0.83
N THR A 225 10.15 14.52 -1.52
CA THR A 225 9.28 15.56 -2.07
C THR A 225 8.51 15.09 -3.31
N PHE A 226 7.42 14.34 -3.13
CA PHE A 226 6.43 14.09 -4.20
C PHE A 226 5.34 15.16 -4.17
N TRP A 227 5.44 16.21 -5.00
CA TRP A 227 4.36 17.21 -5.08
C TRP A 227 3.07 16.60 -5.66
N ILE A 228 1.98 16.56 -4.90
CA ILE A 228 0.65 16.18 -5.41
C ILE A 228 -0.18 17.47 -5.62
N ASN A 229 -0.86 17.59 -6.77
CA ASN A 229 -1.49 18.85 -7.20
C ASN A 229 -2.89 18.96 -6.54
N PRO A 230 -3.23 20.02 -5.80
CA PRO A 230 -4.37 20.01 -4.87
C PRO A 230 -5.73 20.42 -5.46
N LEU A 231 -5.93 20.33 -6.78
CA LEU A 231 -7.18 20.80 -7.40
C LEU A 231 -8.21 19.68 -7.59
N ILE A 232 -8.84 19.22 -6.51
CA ILE A 232 -10.19 18.62 -6.57
C ILE A 232 -11.00 19.12 -5.37
N THR A 233 -12.01 19.95 -5.67
CA THR A 233 -12.96 20.56 -4.75
C THR A 233 -13.88 19.51 -4.12
N MET A 234 -14.03 19.57 -2.79
CA MET A 234 -14.99 18.77 -2.03
C MET A 234 -16.43 19.18 -2.36
N TYR A 235 -17.29 18.22 -2.71
CA TYR A 235 -18.73 18.32 -2.49
C TYR A 235 -19.23 17.13 -1.67
N SER A 236 -20.12 17.46 -0.75
CA SER A 236 -20.68 16.61 0.30
C SER A 236 -21.96 15.88 -0.14
N THR A 237 -22.28 14.83 0.62
CA THR A 237 -23.59 14.14 0.79
C THR A 237 -24.14 13.35 -0.40
N PHE A 238 -24.44 12.06 -0.19
CA PHE A 238 -25.80 11.56 0.14
C PHE A 238 -25.75 10.05 0.44
N PHE A 239 -26.47 9.63 1.49
CA PHE A 239 -26.76 8.23 1.83
C PHE A 239 -27.86 7.68 0.90
N SER A 240 -27.79 6.39 0.58
CA SER A 240 -28.99 5.59 0.30
C SER A 240 -28.78 4.14 0.76
N VAL A 241 -29.89 3.52 1.15
CA VAL A 241 -30.07 2.35 2.02
C VAL A 241 -30.69 1.19 1.23
N GLN A 242 -30.30 -0.05 1.60
CA GLN A 242 -30.95 -1.38 1.36
C GLN A 242 -31.07 -1.89 -0.11
N GLU A 243 -31.04 -3.19 -0.46
CA GLU A 243 -31.27 -4.50 0.20
C GLU A 243 -30.84 -5.66 -0.78
N PRO A 244 -31.14 -6.97 -0.55
CA PRO A 244 -30.52 -7.97 0.31
C PRO A 244 -29.68 -9.04 -0.43
N ARG A 245 -29.06 -9.92 0.37
CA ARG A 245 -28.26 -11.12 0.05
C ARG A 245 -28.74 -11.91 -1.18
N GLN A 246 -27.80 -12.22 -2.08
CA GLN A 246 -27.82 -13.47 -2.83
C GLN A 246 -26.50 -14.24 -2.68
N GLU A 247 -26.71 -15.54 -2.57
CA GLU A 247 -25.86 -16.66 -2.20
C GLU A 247 -24.38 -16.61 -2.61
N PHE A 248 -23.55 -16.91 -1.61
CA PHE A 248 -22.15 -17.27 -1.77
C PHE A 248 -22.04 -18.60 -2.52
N LEU A 249 -21.47 -18.57 -3.72
CA LEU A 249 -20.95 -19.77 -4.37
C LEU A 249 -19.48 -19.57 -4.70
N TRP A 250 -18.72 -20.58 -4.28
CA TRP A 250 -17.29 -20.67 -4.19
C TRP A 250 -16.58 -20.52 -5.53
N GLY A 251 -15.42 -19.86 -5.50
CA GLY A 251 -14.50 -19.65 -6.60
C GLY A 251 -13.43 -18.66 -6.20
#